data_AF-A0A2M7W7E9-F1
#
_entry.id   AF-A0A2M7W7E9-F1
#
_cell.length_a   1.000
_cell.length_b   1.000
_cell.length_c   1.000
_cell.angle_alpha   90.00
_cell.angle_beta   90.00
_cell.angle_gamma   90.00
#
_symmetry.space_group_name_H-M   'P 1'
#
loop_
_entity.id
_entity.type
_entity.pdbx_description
1 polymer ?
#
loop_
_entity_poly.entity_id
_entity_poly.type
_entity_poly.pdbx_seq_one_letter_code
_entity_poly.pdbx_strand_id
1 'polypeptide(L)' 'MKKLSVAQKKSLAEFFTNSAVAWLTVGIIAPLFTEKTLPNFISSLVWGILLTSTFMLVSLQITRGVRS' A
#
# COMPACT_ATOMS: atom_id res chain seq x y z
N MET A 1 21.26 7.90 14.15
CA MET A 1 20.43 7.57 12.97
C MET A 1 20.70 8.61 11.88
N LYS A 2 21.26 8.23 10.73
CA LYS A 2 21.50 9.18 9.62
C LYS A 2 20.15 9.64 9.05
N LYS A 3 19.96 10.96 8.90
CA LYS A 3 18.76 11.52 8.23
C LYS A 3 18.82 11.15 6.74
N LEU A 4 17.73 10.61 6.21
CA LEU A 4 17.59 10.33 4.78
C LEU A 4 17.59 11.62 3.96
N SER A 5 18.20 11.59 2.77
CA SER A 5 18.14 12.71 1.83
C SER A 5 16.74 12.89 1.25
N VAL A 6 16.45 14.06 0.67
CA VAL A 6 15.18 14.35 0.00
C VAL A 6 14.88 13.33 -1.10
N ALA A 7 15.91 12.99 -1.91
CA ALA A 7 15.77 12.00 -2.98
C ALA A 7 15.43 10.61 -2.42
N GLN A 8 16.09 10.18 -1.34
CA GLN A 8 15.81 8.89 -0.70
C GLN A 8 14.40 8.82 -0.12
N LYS A 9 13.93 9.90 0.53
CA LYS A 9 12.56 9.97 1.05
C LYS A 9 11.54 9.91 -0.09
N LYS A 10 11.81 10.57 -1.21
CA LYS A 10 10.93 10.53 -2.39
C LYS A 10 10.84 9.12 -2.98
N SER A 11 11.96 8.45 -3.22
CA SER A 11 11.95 7.05 -3.68
C SER A 11 11.26 6.12 -2.70
N LEU A 12 11.41 6.35 -1.39
CA LEU A 12 10.72 5.56 -0.38
C LEU A 12 9.21 5.78 -0.42
N ALA A 13 8.74 7.03 -0.55
CA ALA A 13 7.32 7.32 -0.73
C ALA A 13 6.75 6.65 -2.00
N GLU A 14 7.47 6.73 -3.12
CA GLU A 14 7.08 6.06 -4.36
C GLU A 14 6.98 4.53 -4.20
N PHE A 15 7.92 3.92 -3.48
CA PHE A 15 7.87 2.49 -3.15
C PHE A 15 6.61 2.13 -2.36
N PHE A 16 6.28 2.89 -1.31
CA PHE A 16 5.07 2.65 -0.51
C PHE A 16 3.78 2.87 -1.33
N THR A 17 3.75 3.87 -2.21
CA THR A 17 2.63 4.09 -3.13
C THR A 17 2.44 2.91 -4.08
N ASN A 18 3.51 2.44 -4.73
CA ASN A 18 3.43 1.29 -5.64
C ASN A 18 3.01 0.00 -4.90
N SER A 19 3.50 -0.18 -3.68
CA SER A 19 3.10 -1.31 -2.83
C SER A 19 1.63 -1.24 -2.42
N ALA A 20 1.11 -0.05 -2.12
CA ALA A 20 -0.32 0.14 -1.83
C ALA A 20 -1.18 -0.24 -3.05
N VAL A 21 -0.78 0.18 -4.25
CA VAL A 21 -1.47 -0.21 -5.49
C VAL A 21 -1.41 -1.72 -5.71
N ALA A 22 -0.26 -2.36 -5.46
CA ALA A 22 -0.14 -3.81 -5.58
C ALA A 22 -1.08 -4.55 -4.63
N TRP A 23 -1.20 -4.13 -3.37
CA TRP A 23 -2.14 -4.72 -2.41
C TRP A 23 -3.60 -4.47 -2.77
N LEU A 24 -3.91 -3.33 -3.39
CA LEU A 24 -5.24 -3.07 -3.93
C LEU A 24 -5.56 -4.06 -5.05
N THR A 25 -4.64 -4.24 -6.00
CA THR A 25 -4.84 -5.17 -7.12
C THR A 25 -4.94 -6.62 -6.64
N VAL A 26 -4.02 -7.08 -5.79
CA VAL A 26 -3.98 -8.47 -5.32
C VAL A 26 -5.09 -8.78 -4.32
N GLY A 27 -5.44 -7.84 -3.44
CA GLY A 27 -6.41 -8.08 -2.38
C GLY A 27 -7.85 -7.72 -2.74
N ILE A 28 -8.09 -6.90 -3.77
CA ILE A 28 -9.44 -6.49 -4.18
C ILE A 28 -9.76 -6.98 -5.58
N ILE A 29 -8.88 -6.73 -6.55
CA ILE A 29 -9.18 -7.02 -7.96
C ILE A 29 -9.02 -8.52 -8.27
N ALA A 30 -7.89 -9.13 -7.93
CA ALA A 30 -7.63 -10.54 -8.23
C ALA A 30 -8.68 -11.51 -7.64
N PRO A 31 -9.13 -11.35 -6.38
CA PRO A 31 -10.10 -12.26 -5.76
C PRO A 31 -11.45 -12.29 -6.46
N LEU A 32 -11.82 -11.24 -7.22
CA LEU A 32 -13.04 -11.24 -8.06
C LEU A 32 -12.99 -12.33 -9.14
N PHE A 33 -11.80 -12.78 -9.52
CA PHE A 33 -11.58 -13.76 -10.57
C PHE A 33 -11.02 -15.09 -10.04
N THR A 34 -10.36 -15.09 -8.88
CA THR A 34 -9.65 -16.28 -8.37
C THR A 34 -10.34 -16.97 -7.20
N GLU A 35 -11.07 -16.25 -6.36
CA GLU A 35 -11.67 -16.83 -5.16
C GLU A 35 -13.02 -17.48 -5.46
N LYS A 36 -13.17 -18.74 -5.04
CA LYS A 36 -14.39 -19.54 -5.27
C LYS A 36 -15.33 -19.56 -4.07
N THR A 37 -14.85 -19.13 -2.90
CA THR A 37 -15.62 -19.15 -1.66
C THR A 37 -15.75 -17.75 -1.10
N LEU A 38 -16.95 -17.43 -0.62
CA LEU A 38 -17.27 -16.12 -0.05
C LEU A 38 -16.39 -15.76 1.16
N PRO A 39 -16.05 -16.68 2.09
CA PRO A 39 -15.16 -16.36 3.20
C PRO A 39 -13.74 -15.95 2.76
N ASN A 40 -13.17 -16.64 1.77
CA ASN A 40 -11.84 -16.28 1.25
C ASN A 40 -11.87 -14.94 0.53
N PHE A 41 -12.92 -14.69 -0.27
CA PHE A 41 -13.10 -13.42 -0.95
C PHE A 41 -13.17 -12.24 0.03
N ILE A 42 -13.96 -12.39 1.10
CA ILE A 42 -14.07 -11.37 2.16
C ILE A 42 -12.74 -11.21 2.89
N SER A 43 -12.04 -12.31 3.20
CA SER A 43 -10.72 -12.24 3.86
C SER A 43 -9.70 -11.48 3.01
N SER A 44 -9.63 -11.78 1.71
CA SER A 44 -8.76 -11.08 0.76
C SER A 44 -9.09 -9.60 0.67
N LEU A 45 -10.38 -9.24 0.61
CA LEU A 45 -10.82 -7.85 0.63
C LEU A 45 -10.37 -7.11 1.89
N VAL A 46 -10.58 -7.70 3.07
CA VAL A 46 -10.20 -7.09 4.35
C VAL A 46 -8.68 -6.84 4.38
N TRP A 47 -7.88 -7.84 4.02
CA TRP A 47 -6.42 -7.71 3.98
C TRP A 47 -5.97 -6.71 2.90
N GLY A 48 -6.58 -6.74 1.72
CA GLY A 48 -6.29 -5.83 0.62
C GLY A 48 -6.51 -4.37 1.01
N ILE A 49 -7.67 -4.07 1.59
CA ILE A 49 -7.99 -2.72 2.09
C ILE A 49 -7.02 -2.32 3.19
N LEU A 50 -6.82 -3.18 4.20
CA LEU A 50 -5.98 -2.87 5.35
C LEU A 50 -4.54 -2.55 4.93
N LEU A 51 -3.92 -3.39 4.11
CA LEU A 51 -2.56 -3.19 3.63
C LEU A 51 -2.46 -1.99 2.69
N THR A 52 -3.41 -1.83 1.75
CA THR A 52 -3.44 -0.64 0.88
C THR A 52 -3.47 0.65 1.71
N SER A 53 -4.37 0.72 2.69
CA SER A 53 -4.50 1.88 3.59
C SER A 53 -3.23 2.11 4.39
N THR A 54 -2.64 1.07 4.99
CA THR A 54 -1.40 1.20 5.77
C THR A 54 -0.25 1.74 4.91
N PHE A 55 0.00 1.15 3.74
CA PHE A 55 1.09 1.58 2.86
C PHE A 55 0.84 3.00 2.32
N MET A 56 -0.40 3.35 2.00
CA MET A 56 -0.75 4.70 1.57
C MET A 56 -0.54 5.73 2.69
N LEU A 57 -0.94 5.43 3.93
CA LEU A 57 -0.71 6.31 5.08
C LEU A 57 0.78 6.54 5.33
N VAL A 58 1.59 5.48 5.25
CA VAL A 58 3.05 5.59 5.38
C VAL A 58 3.63 6.46 4.26
N SER A 59 3.22 6.25 3.01
CA SER A 59 3.64 7.08 1.87
C SER A 59 3.30 8.56 2.08
N LEU A 60 2.09 8.85 2.55
CA LEU A 60 1.63 10.21 2.83
C LEU A 60 2.44 10.87 3.95
N GLN A 61 2.74 10.14 5.03
CA GLN A 61 3.57 10.66 6.12
C GLN A 61 4.99 11.01 5.64
N ILE A 62 5.61 10.14 4.84
CA ILE A 62 6.94 10.38 4.26
C ILE A 62 6.90 11.60 3.34
N THR A 63 5.90 11.68 2.46
CA THR A 63 5.74 12.76 1.49
C THR A 63 5.51 14.12 2.18
N ARG A 64 4.70 14.16 3.24
CA ARG A 64 4.50 15.37 4.05
C ARG A 64 5.82 15.84 4.67
N GLY A 65 6.66 14.92 5.16
CA GLY A 65 7.99 15.22 5.68
C GLY A 65 9.07 15.56 4.64
N VAL A 66 8.71 15.63 3.36
CA VAL A 66 9.55 16.14 2.25
C VAL A 66 9.13 17.54 1.82
N ARG A 67 7.83 17.89 1.94
CA ARG A 67 7.32 19.23 1.60
C ARG A 67 7.48 20.27 2.71
N SER A 68 7.66 19.83 3.97
CA SER A 68 7.97 20.68 5.13
C SER A 68 9.47 20.87 5.30
#